data_AF-A0A9Q3JPG5-F1
#
_entry.id   AF-A0A9Q3JPG5-F1
#
_cell.length_a   1.000
_cell.length_b   1.000
_cell.length_c   1.000
_cell.angle_alpha   90.00
_cell.angle_beta   90.00
_cell.angle_gamma   90.00
#
_symmetry.space_group_name_H-M   'P 1'
#
loop_
_entity.id
_entity.type
_entity.pdbx_description
1 polymer ?
#
loop_
_entity_poly.entity_id
_entity_poly.type
_entity_poly.pdbx_seq_one_letter_code
_entity_poly.pdbx_strand_id
1 'polypeptide(L)'
;MNFKSVGIRVGKPPIVIDISNELLAKIIISKLSEGYNNLKRMIYEMRPLETAKVVSKIDDYIRYSYSTTKGSDERQQVKSESAFKVQNYSYCSNGIHNPTTKHSIEDCRQLKRNTNQ
;
A
#
# COMPACT_ATOMS: atom_id res chain seq x y z
N MET A 1 3.43 56.29 47.71
CA MET A 1 3.62 55.35 46.58
C MET A 1 2.56 55.65 45.54
N ASN A 2 2.97 55.90 44.30
CA ASN A 2 2.08 56.40 43.24
C ASN A 2 1.80 55.24 42.25
N PHE A 3 0.68 54.55 42.42
CA PHE A 3 0.28 53.46 41.52
C PHE A 3 -0.48 54.07 40.34
N LYS A 4 0.17 54.15 39.17
CA LYS A 4 -0.51 54.50 37.91
C LYS A 4 -1.15 53.25 37.32
N SER A 5 -2.46 53.28 37.13
CA SER A 5 -3.18 52.24 36.40
C SER A 5 -2.70 52.21 34.94
N VAL A 6 -2.18 51.06 34.51
CA VAL A 6 -1.86 50.78 33.11
C VAL A 6 -3.03 50.01 32.50
N GLY A 7 -3.72 50.63 31.53
CA GLY A 7 -4.81 49.96 30.81
C GLY A 7 -4.25 48.99 29.77
N ILE A 8 -4.74 47.75 29.76
CA ILE A 8 -4.40 46.78 28.70
C ILE A 8 -5.26 47.10 27.47
N ARG A 9 -4.63 47.40 26.34
CA ARG A 9 -5.30 47.54 25.05
C ARG A 9 -5.28 46.20 24.32
N VAL A 10 -6.42 45.50 24.30
CA VAL A 10 -6.58 44.28 23.49
C VAL A 10 -6.92 44.70 22.06
N GLY A 11 -5.95 44.58 21.15
CA GLY A 11 -6.16 44.80 19.72
C GLY A 11 -6.94 43.66 19.09
N LYS A 12 -7.83 43.96 18.13
CA LYS A 12 -8.49 42.94 17.32
C LYS A 12 -7.43 42.29 16.40
N PRO A 13 -7.32 40.95 16.35
CA PRO A 13 -6.39 40.31 15.43
C PRO A 13 -6.77 40.66 13.97
N PRO A 14 -5.79 40.66 13.05
CA PRO A 14 -6.06 40.89 11.63
C PRO A 14 -7.11 39.89 11.11
N ILE A 15 -7.92 40.35 10.15
CA ILE A 15 -9.02 39.58 9.55
C ILE A 15 -8.49 38.34 8.79
N VAL A 16 -7.24 38.40 8.33
CA VAL A 16 -6.55 37.30 7.66
C VAL A 16 -5.52 36.71 8.61
N ILE A 17 -5.84 35.55 9.16
CA ILE A 17 -4.88 34.74 9.91
C ILE A 17 -4.23 33.82 8.87
N ASP A 18 -2.99 34.13 8.49
CA ASP A 18 -2.20 33.26 7.63
C ASP A 18 -1.70 32.08 8.48
N ILE A 19 -2.43 30.96 8.41
CA ILE A 19 -2.08 29.75 9.15
C ILE A 19 -1.02 29.02 8.33
N SER A 20 0.14 28.77 8.94
CA SER A 20 1.19 27.95 8.34
C SER A 20 0.60 26.65 7.81
N ASN A 21 0.90 26.34 6.54
CA ASN A 21 0.47 25.12 5.86
C ASN A 21 0.84 23.85 6.67
N GLU A 22 1.98 23.87 7.35
CA GLU A 22 2.40 22.78 8.22
C GLU A 22 1.48 22.63 9.45
N LEU A 23 1.01 23.75 10.01
CA LEU A 23 0.09 23.73 11.15
C LEU A 23 -1.29 23.21 10.73
N LEU A 24 -1.79 23.62 9.55
CA LEU A 24 -3.02 23.07 8.98
C LEU A 24 -2.92 21.56 8.74
N ALA A 25 -1.82 21.10 8.16
CA ALA A 25 -1.54 19.68 7.95
C ALA A 25 -1.57 18.90 9.28
N LYS A 26 -0.92 19.42 10.33
CA LYS A 26 -0.96 18.81 11.67
C LYS A 26 -2.37 18.77 12.27
N ILE A 27 -3.15 19.83 12.11
CA ILE A 27 -4.54 19.87 12.59
C ILE A 27 -5.36 18.78 11.89
N ILE A 28 -5.24 18.62 10.57
CA ILE A 28 -5.94 17.57 9.82
C ILE A 28 -5.56 16.18 10.36
N ILE A 29 -4.27 15.92 10.54
CA ILE A 29 -3.79 14.64 11.07
C ILE A 29 -4.33 14.37 12.49
N SER A 30 -4.44 15.41 13.31
CA SER A 30 -4.98 15.30 14.67
C SER A 30 -6.46 14.92 14.72
N LYS A 31 -7.23 15.22 13.66
CA LYS A 31 -8.66 14.92 13.55
C LYS A 31 -8.95 13.50 13.05
N LEU A 32 -7.96 12.78 12.52
CA LEU A 32 -8.11 11.37 12.16
C LEU A 32 -8.37 10.53 13.43
N SER A 33 -9.29 9.57 13.35
CA SER A 33 -9.57 8.66 14.47
C SER A 33 -8.38 7.72 14.77
N GLU A 34 -8.40 7.07 15.93
CA GLU A 34 -7.32 6.17 16.37
C GLU A 34 -7.12 4.95 15.45
N GLY A 35 -8.16 4.53 14.73
CA GLY A 35 -8.08 3.45 13.74
C GLY A 35 -7.09 3.74 12.59
N TYR A 36 -6.69 5.01 12.41
CA TYR A 36 -5.74 5.44 11.38
C TYR A 36 -4.33 5.69 11.92
N ASN A 37 -3.95 5.16 13.08
CA ASN A 37 -2.62 5.40 13.69
C ASN A 37 -1.45 5.02 12.75
N ASN A 38 -1.59 3.94 11.98
CA ASN A 38 -0.59 3.54 10.97
C ASN A 38 -0.43 4.60 9.87
N LEU A 39 -1.54 5.16 9.40
CA LEU A 39 -1.56 6.22 8.40
C LEU A 39 -0.97 7.52 8.99
N LYS A 40 -1.32 7.88 10.23
CA LYS A 40 -0.74 9.03 10.92
C LYS A 40 0.79 8.95 10.96
N ARG A 41 1.34 7.80 11.36
CA ARG A 41 2.81 7.57 11.40
C ARG A 41 3.45 7.75 10.02
N MET A 42 2.88 7.13 8.99
CA MET A 42 3.38 7.27 7.61
C MET A 42 3.37 8.72 7.13
N ILE A 43 2.32 9.47 7.44
CA ILE A 43 2.21 10.89 7.06
C ILE A 43 3.25 11.74 7.80
N TYR A 44 3.54 11.45 9.08
CA TYR A 44 4.55 12.19 9.84
C TYR A 44 5.99 11.97 9.35
N GLU A 45 6.27 10.84 8.73
CA GLU A 45 7.57 10.54 8.10
C GLU A 45 7.76 11.32 6.78
N MET A 46 6.68 11.71 6.11
CA MET A 46 6.72 12.55 4.91
C MET A 46 6.94 14.03 5.29
N ARG A 47 8.21 14.40 5.46
CA ARG A 47 8.64 15.80 5.61
C ARG A 47 9.08 16.38 4.25
N PRO A 48 8.72 17.63 3.91
CA PRO A 48 7.88 18.56 4.68
C PRO A 48 6.38 18.22 4.61
N LEU A 49 5.67 18.55 5.70
CA LEU A 49 4.23 18.35 5.84
C LEU A 49 3.47 19.46 5.09
N GLU A 50 2.88 19.11 3.96
CA GLU A 50 2.02 19.99 3.17
C GLU A 50 0.60 19.46 3.16
N THR A 51 -0.38 20.36 3.30
CA THR A 51 -1.80 19.98 3.35
C THR A 51 -2.23 19.14 2.14
N ALA A 52 -1.78 19.50 0.93
CA ALA A 52 -2.09 18.75 -0.29
C ALA A 52 -1.61 17.30 -0.25
N LYS A 53 -0.38 17.07 0.26
CA LYS A 53 0.21 15.72 0.39
C LYS A 53 -0.54 14.90 1.43
N VAL A 54 -0.91 15.50 2.55
CA VAL A 54 -1.70 14.86 3.62
C VAL A 54 -3.06 14.41 3.10
N VAL A 55 -3.79 15.30 2.42
CA VAL A 55 -5.12 15.00 1.86
C VAL A 55 -5.01 13.88 0.83
N SER A 56 -4.06 13.97 -0.11
CA SER A 56 -3.85 12.92 -1.11
C SER A 56 -3.58 11.56 -0.47
N LYS A 57 -2.79 11.49 0.61
CA LYS A 57 -2.49 10.22 1.27
C LYS A 57 -3.68 9.63 2.02
N ILE A 58 -4.52 10.49 2.62
CA ILE A 58 -5.76 10.06 3.25
C ILE A 58 -6.71 9.49 2.18
N ASP A 59 -6.86 10.17 1.04
CA ASP A 59 -7.70 9.70 -0.07
C ASP A 59 -7.21 8.38 -0.66
N ASP A 60 -5.90 8.23 -0.89
CA ASP A 60 -5.28 6.98 -1.35
C ASP A 60 -5.60 5.83 -0.39
N TYR A 61 -5.45 6.07 0.92
CA TYR A 61 -5.72 5.07 1.95
C TYR A 61 -7.19 4.65 1.98
N ILE A 62 -8.11 5.62 1.88
CA ILE A 62 -9.55 5.34 1.82
C ILE A 62 -9.88 4.51 0.57
N ARG A 63 -9.37 4.90 -0.61
CA ARG A 63 -9.59 4.17 -1.87
C ARG A 63 -9.05 2.74 -1.80
N TYR A 64 -7.84 2.56 -1.26
CA TYR A 64 -7.26 1.23 -1.09
C TYR A 64 -8.08 0.37 -0.12
N SER A 65 -8.53 0.94 1.00
CA SER A 65 -9.36 0.23 1.98
C SER A 65 -10.72 -0.19 1.39
N TYR A 66 -11.33 0.64 0.55
CA TYR A 66 -12.59 0.32 -0.12
C TYR A 66 -12.41 -0.73 -1.23
N SER A 67 -11.28 -0.70 -1.93
CA SER A 67 -10.96 -1.71 -2.94
C SER A 67 -10.64 -3.07 -2.33
N THR A 68 -10.12 -3.11 -1.10
CA THR A 68 -9.89 -4.38 -0.37
C THR A 68 -11.17 -4.94 0.21
N THR A 69 -12.11 -4.12 0.71
CA THR A 69 -13.39 -4.61 1.26
C THR A 69 -14.38 -5.09 0.19
N LYS A 70 -14.33 -4.56 -1.03
CA LYS A 70 -15.13 -5.10 -2.15
C LYS A 70 -14.59 -6.42 -2.73
N GLY A 71 -13.38 -6.82 -2.38
CA GLY A 71 -12.76 -8.07 -2.84
C GLY A 71 -12.54 -9.12 -1.74
N SER A 72 -12.90 -8.83 -0.48
CA SER A 72 -12.53 -9.66 0.68
C SER A 72 -13.60 -10.64 1.15
N ASP A 73 -14.57 -11.01 0.32
CA ASP A 73 -15.43 -12.19 0.60
C ASP A 73 -14.99 -13.45 -0.16
N GLU A 74 -14.13 -13.30 -1.16
CA GLU A 74 -13.33 -14.41 -1.64
C GLU A 74 -11.92 -14.23 -1.09
N ARG A 75 -11.67 -14.84 0.08
CA ARG A 75 -10.34 -15.35 0.35
C ARG A 75 -9.96 -16.13 -0.91
N GLN A 76 -9.09 -15.57 -1.76
CA GLN A 76 -8.34 -16.34 -2.72
C GLN A 76 -7.45 -17.27 -1.88
N GLN A 77 -8.05 -18.33 -1.36
CA GLN A 77 -7.35 -19.57 -1.09
C GLN A 77 -6.79 -19.96 -2.45
N VAL A 78 -5.52 -19.63 -2.67
CA VAL A 78 -4.71 -20.34 -3.63
C VAL A 78 -4.90 -21.80 -3.28
N LYS A 79 -5.72 -22.52 -4.06
CA LYS A 79 -5.96 -23.95 -3.90
C LYS A 79 -4.64 -24.66 -4.22
N SER A 80 -3.73 -24.68 -3.26
CA SER A 80 -2.44 -25.38 -3.35
C SER A 80 -2.62 -26.90 -3.39
N GLU A 81 -3.82 -27.40 -3.10
CA GLU A 81 -4.18 -28.82 -3.17
C GLU A 81 -4.05 -29.42 -4.58
N SER A 82 -4.25 -28.64 -5.65
CA SER A 82 -4.14 -29.15 -7.03
C SER A 82 -2.69 -29.33 -7.48
N ALA A 83 -1.73 -28.67 -6.85
CA ALA A 83 -0.30 -28.85 -7.15
C ALA A 83 0.27 -30.14 -6.51
N PHE A 84 -0.27 -30.58 -5.37
CA PHE A 84 0.22 -31.77 -4.65
C PHE A 84 -0.54 -33.07 -4.97
N LYS A 85 -1.77 -33.00 -5.51
CA LYS A 85 -2.57 -34.20 -5.85
C LYS A 85 -2.18 -34.87 -7.16
N VAL A 86 -1.30 -34.29 -7.96
CA VAL A 86 -0.88 -34.91 -9.23
C VAL A 86 0.48 -35.55 -9.07
N GLN A 87 0.50 -36.64 -8.30
CA GLN A 87 1.68 -37.47 -8.11
C GLN A 87 2.07 -38.26 -9.38
N ASN A 88 1.24 -38.25 -10.43
CA ASN A 88 1.42 -39.02 -11.65
C ASN A 88 1.50 -38.14 -12.92
N TYR A 89 2.29 -37.07 -12.90
CA TYR A 89 2.66 -36.42 -14.16
C TYR A 89 3.76 -37.23 -14.84
N SER A 90 3.46 -37.74 -16.03
CA SER A 90 4.47 -38.20 -16.97
C SER A 90 5.43 -37.05 -17.27
N TYR A 91 6.72 -37.27 -17.04
CA TYR A 91 7.78 -36.30 -17.32
C TYR A 91 8.80 -36.90 -18.30
N CYS A 92 9.42 -36.04 -19.09
CA CYS A 92 10.64 -36.39 -19.83
C CYS A 92 11.83 -36.32 -18.87
N SER A 93 12.75 -37.26 -18.97
CA SER A 93 13.92 -37.35 -18.10
C SER A 93 15.16 -37.69 -18.91
N ASN A 94 16.34 -37.23 -18.46
CA ASN A 94 17.64 -37.54 -19.05
C ASN A 94 17.74 -37.26 -20.55
N GLY A 95 17.02 -36.24 -21.04
CA GLY A 95 17.02 -35.90 -22.47
C GLY A 95 16.28 -36.91 -23.34
N ILE A 96 15.49 -37.81 -22.78
CA ILE A 96 14.63 -38.76 -23.49
C ILE A 96 13.19 -38.27 -23.41
N HIS A 97 12.51 -38.18 -24.56
CA HIS A 97 11.12 -37.80 -24.63
C HIS A 97 10.21 -38.94 -24.14
N ASN A 98 9.25 -38.63 -23.27
CA ASN A 98 8.24 -39.57 -22.80
C ASN A 98 6.94 -39.37 -23.61
N PRO A 99 6.49 -40.38 -24.38
CA PRO A 99 5.29 -40.28 -25.23
C PRO A 99 3.98 -40.07 -24.46
N THR A 100 3.99 -40.37 -23.15
CA THR A 100 2.81 -40.18 -22.28
C THR A 100 2.66 -38.75 -21.79
N THR A 101 3.59 -37.86 -22.15
CA THR A 101 3.51 -36.42 -21.83
C THR A 101 2.60 -35.69 -22.81
N LYS A 102 2.13 -34.50 -22.43
CA LYS A 102 1.20 -33.69 -23.26
C LYS A 102 1.85 -32.95 -24.43
N HIS A 103 3.17 -32.98 -24.55
CA HIS A 103 3.89 -32.25 -25.60
C HIS A 103 4.41 -33.22 -26.66
N SER A 104 4.61 -32.72 -27.88
CA SER A 104 5.22 -33.49 -28.97
C SER A 104 6.74 -33.65 -28.72
N ILE A 105 7.35 -34.63 -29.39
CA ILE A 105 8.81 -34.82 -29.33
C ILE A 105 9.58 -33.57 -29.82
N GLU A 106 9.02 -32.89 -30.81
CA GLU A 106 9.55 -31.65 -31.39
C GLU A 106 9.57 -30.50 -30.39
N ASP A 107 8.66 -30.49 -29.41
CA ASP A 107 8.59 -29.45 -28.38
C ASP A 107 9.26 -29.87 -27.05
N CYS A 108 9.92 -31.03 -27.03
CA CYS A 108 10.57 -31.53 -25.84
C CYS A 108 11.82 -30.71 -25.49
N ARG A 109 11.69 -29.86 -24.47
CA ARG A 109 12.80 -29.01 -23.98
C ARG A 109 14.00 -29.80 -23.48
N GLN A 110 13.80 -30.97 -22.87
CA GLN A 110 14.91 -31.79 -22.39
C GLN A 110 15.68 -32.45 -23.54
N LEU A 111 14.96 -32.95 -24.56
CA LEU A 111 15.59 -33.51 -25.76
C LEU A 111 16.41 -32.43 -26.49
N LYS A 112 15.83 -31.24 -26.72
CA LYS A 112 16.52 -30.10 -27.35
C LYS A 112 17.77 -29.66 -26.61
N ARG A 113 17.81 -29.75 -25.28
CA ARG A 113 19.01 -29.39 -24.51
C ARG A 113 20.13 -30.42 -24.62
N ASN A 114 19.78 -31.70 -24.82
CA ASN A 114 20.76 -32.78 -24.95
C ASN A 114 21.33 -32.88 -26.36
N THR A 115 20.58 -32.49 -27.39
CA THR A 115 21.04 -32.49 -28.80
C THR A 115 21.91 -31.29 -29.17
N ASN A 116 22.03 -30.28 -28.30
CA ASN A 116 22.83 -29.07 -28.53
C ASN A 116 24.16 -29.07 -27.72
N GLN A 117 24.62 -30.25 -27.30
CA GLN A 117 25.98 -30.52 -26.80
C GLN A 117 26.69 -31.44 -27.80
#